data_AF-I8A993-F1
#
_entry.id   AF-I8A993-F1
#
_cell.length_a   1.000
_cell.length_b   1.000
_cell.length_c   1.000
_cell.angle_alpha   90.00
_cell.angle_beta   90.00
_cell.angle_gamma   90.00
#
_symmetry.space_group_name_H-M   'P 1'
#
loop_
_entity.id
_entity.type
_entity.pdbx_description
1 polymer ?
#
loop_
_entity_poly.entity_id
_entity_poly.type
_entity_poly.pdbx_seq_one_letter_code
_entity_poly.pdbx_strand_id
1 'polypeptide(L)'
;MNECKGNKLLVCSEKHAESISDALDFNTCVLSDYERVPDEGLIEECAQEHNIDYQKISDCANSEEGLELLISSVERSVAVNANASCTVRVDDKEWCFRDNYEWKCPSGHGVVENLVQEIEKLSGDGEDGTEYL
;
A
#
# COMPACT_ATOMS: atom_id res chain seq x y z
N MET A 1 17.45 10.69 -1.66
CA MET A 1 16.05 10.22 -1.60
C MET A 1 15.26 10.88 -2.73
N ASN A 2 14.73 10.09 -3.67
CA ASN A 2 13.76 10.56 -4.67
C ASN A 2 12.50 9.72 -4.50
N GLU A 3 11.64 10.16 -3.57
CA GLU A 3 10.40 9.48 -3.22
C GLU A 3 9.47 9.32 -4.43
N CYS A 4 9.38 10.34 -5.30
CA CYS A 4 8.58 10.25 -6.53
C CYS A 4 9.05 9.12 -7.47
N LYS A 5 10.36 8.90 -7.64
CA LYS A 5 10.87 7.77 -8.43
C LYS A 5 10.55 6.43 -7.75
N GLY A 6 10.64 6.36 -6.42
CA GLY A 6 10.21 5.20 -5.63
C GLY A 6 8.74 4.87 -5.85
N ASN A 7 7.85 5.85 -5.70
CA ASN A 7 6.42 5.65 -5.88
C ASN A 7 6.07 5.16 -7.27
N LYS A 8 6.75 5.67 -8.32
CA LYS A 8 6.57 5.14 -9.68
C LYS A 8 6.91 3.66 -9.79
N LEU A 9 8.00 3.20 -9.16
CA LEU A 9 8.36 1.77 -9.14
C LEU A 9 7.29 0.94 -8.43
N LEU A 10 6.77 1.41 -7.29
CA LEU A 10 5.74 0.71 -6.51
C LEU A 10 4.39 0.65 -7.24
N VAL A 11 3.94 1.72 -7.92
CA VAL A 11 2.69 1.66 -8.71
C VAL A 11 2.85 0.87 -10.02
N CYS A 12 4.06 0.85 -10.59
CA CYS A 12 4.36 0.01 -11.76
C CYS A 12 4.40 -1.49 -11.39
N SER A 13 4.81 -1.85 -10.17
CA SER A 13 4.73 -3.24 -9.69
C SER A 13 3.27 -3.72 -9.63
N GLU A 14 2.37 -2.92 -9.04
CA GLU A 14 0.93 -3.20 -8.98
C GLU A 14 0.31 -3.37 -10.37
N LYS A 15 0.78 -2.59 -11.35
CA LYS A 15 0.29 -2.65 -12.73
C LYS A 15 0.75 -3.89 -13.49
N HIS A 16 1.97 -4.36 -13.24
CA HIS A 16 2.66 -5.32 -14.11
C HIS A 16 2.96 -6.68 -13.50
N ALA A 17 2.80 -6.83 -12.18
CA ALA A 17 2.88 -8.12 -11.50
C ALA A 17 1.84 -9.11 -12.02
N GLU A 18 2.13 -10.40 -11.88
CA GLU A 18 1.21 -11.48 -12.29
C GLU A 18 0.03 -11.61 -11.32
N SER A 19 0.25 -11.30 -10.04
CA SER A 19 -0.77 -11.34 -9.01
C SER A 19 -0.69 -10.16 -8.03
N ILE A 20 -1.79 -9.92 -7.33
CA ILE A 20 -1.86 -8.93 -6.24
C ILE A 20 -0.91 -9.32 -5.10
N SER A 21 -0.75 -10.63 -4.83
CA SER A 21 0.15 -11.12 -3.79
C SER A 21 1.60 -10.78 -4.11
N ASP A 22 2.05 -11.04 -5.34
CA ASP A 22 3.43 -10.75 -5.75
C ASP A 22 3.74 -9.25 -5.65
N ALA A 23 2.81 -8.40 -6.10
CA ALA A 23 2.96 -6.95 -5.97
C ALA A 23 3.03 -6.51 -4.50
N LEU A 24 2.19 -7.08 -3.63
CA LEU A 24 2.16 -6.75 -2.21
C LEU A 24 3.45 -7.20 -1.49
N ASP A 25 3.92 -8.41 -1.78
CA ASP A 25 5.14 -8.96 -1.20
C ASP A 25 6.36 -8.13 -1.64
N PHE A 26 6.46 -7.81 -2.93
CA PHE A 26 7.48 -6.90 -3.46
C PHE A 26 7.43 -5.51 -2.81
N ASN A 27 6.26 -4.87 -2.77
CA ASN A 27 6.12 -3.53 -2.18
C ASN A 27 6.47 -3.55 -0.69
N THR A 28 6.12 -4.62 0.04
CA THR A 28 6.46 -4.80 1.45
C THR A 28 7.98 -4.98 1.64
N CYS A 29 8.63 -5.79 0.82
CA CYS A 29 10.08 -5.95 0.81
C CYS A 29 10.78 -4.60 0.62
N VAL A 30 10.40 -3.84 -0.41
CA VAL A 30 11.01 -2.54 -0.72
C VAL A 30 10.78 -1.53 0.41
N LEU A 31 9.57 -1.46 0.97
CA LEU A 31 9.23 -0.50 2.02
C LEU A 31 9.83 -0.87 3.39
N SER A 32 10.29 -2.12 3.59
CA SER A 32 11.01 -2.51 4.80
C SER A 32 12.35 -1.79 4.98
N ASP A 33 12.95 -1.31 3.87
CA ASP A 33 14.17 -0.51 3.82
C ASP A 33 13.92 0.81 3.06
N TYR A 34 12.82 1.50 3.43
CA TYR A 34 12.32 2.69 2.71
C TYR A 34 13.35 3.82 2.55
N GLU A 35 14.37 3.89 3.42
CA GLU A 35 15.41 4.93 3.38
C GLU A 35 16.33 4.79 2.16
N ARG A 36 16.46 3.57 1.62
CA ARG A 36 17.24 3.31 0.41
C ARG A 36 16.45 3.55 -0.86
N VAL A 37 15.12 3.64 -0.80
CA VAL A 37 14.31 3.83 -2.01
C VAL A 37 14.68 5.15 -2.73
N PRO A 38 14.96 5.14 -4.05
CA PRO A 38 14.79 4.07 -5.04
C PRO A 38 16.12 3.43 -5.50
N ASP A 39 16.99 3.02 -4.58
CA ASP A 39 18.24 2.30 -4.86
C ASP A 39 17.97 1.09 -5.76
N GLU A 40 18.67 1.02 -6.90
CA GLU A 40 18.42 -0.03 -7.90
C GLU A 40 18.71 -1.42 -7.34
N GLY A 41 19.73 -1.56 -6.48
CA GLY A 41 20.06 -2.83 -5.83
C GLY A 41 18.92 -3.36 -4.95
N LEU A 42 18.33 -2.51 -4.10
CA LEU A 42 17.15 -2.89 -3.29
C LEU A 42 15.97 -3.34 -4.17
N ILE A 43 15.70 -2.59 -5.25
CA ILE A 43 14.55 -2.85 -6.12
C ILE A 43 14.74 -4.16 -6.90
N GLU A 44 15.95 -4.42 -7.40
CA GLU A 44 16.26 -5.67 -8.10
C GLU A 44 16.25 -6.88 -7.16
N GLU A 45 16.80 -6.75 -5.94
CA GLU A 45 16.78 -7.79 -4.90
C GLU A 45 15.35 -8.21 -4.56
N CYS A 46 14.49 -7.26 -4.17
CA CYS A 46 13.09 -7.54 -3.86
C CYS A 46 12.32 -8.10 -5.07
N ALA A 47 12.67 -7.66 -6.29
CA ALA A 47 12.01 -8.15 -7.49
C ALA A 47 12.34 -9.64 -7.76
N GLN A 48 13.60 -10.02 -7.58
CA GLN A 48 14.07 -11.40 -7.73
C GLN A 48 13.44 -12.35 -6.69
N GLU A 49 13.24 -11.88 -5.46
CA GLU A 49 12.64 -12.68 -4.38
C GLU A 49 11.14 -12.94 -4.58
N HIS A 50 10.42 -12.01 -5.21
CA HIS A 50 8.95 -12.01 -5.24
C HIS A 50 8.33 -12.15 -6.64
N ASN A 51 9.02 -12.82 -7.56
CA ASN A 51 8.51 -13.12 -8.92
C ASN A 51 8.10 -11.86 -9.72
N ILE A 52 8.89 -10.80 -9.59
CA ILE A 52 8.65 -9.53 -10.27
C ILE A 52 9.69 -9.32 -11.38
N ASP A 53 9.22 -8.95 -12.57
CA ASP A 53 10.09 -8.54 -13.68
C ASP A 53 10.61 -7.11 -13.43
N TYR A 54 11.83 -7.02 -12.88
CA TYR A 54 12.51 -5.75 -12.62
C TYR A 54 12.58 -4.85 -13.85
N GLN A 55 12.92 -5.40 -15.03
CA GLN A 55 13.10 -4.60 -16.23
C GLN A 55 11.78 -3.98 -16.66
N LYS A 56 10.70 -4.76 -16.63
CA LYS A 56 9.36 -4.28 -16.94
C LYS A 56 8.91 -3.14 -16.02
N ILE A 57 9.17 -3.26 -14.71
CA ILE A 57 8.87 -2.19 -13.75
C ILE A 57 9.74 -0.96 -13.99
N SER A 58 11.04 -1.15 -14.20
CA SER A 58 11.99 -0.06 -14.44
C SER A 58 11.64 0.72 -15.72
N ASP A 59 11.28 0.01 -16.80
CA ASP A 59 10.84 0.62 -18.05
C ASP A 59 9.54 1.42 -17.86
N CYS A 60 8.55 0.85 -17.18
CA CYS A 60 7.32 1.56 -16.80
C CYS A 60 7.61 2.83 -16.00
N ALA A 61 8.42 2.73 -14.95
CA ALA A 61 8.72 3.85 -14.05
C ALA A 61 9.52 4.98 -14.72
N ASN A 62 10.27 4.68 -15.77
CA ASN A 62 11.03 5.66 -16.55
C ASN A 62 10.26 6.19 -17.79
N SER A 63 9.02 5.75 -18.00
CA SER A 63 8.17 6.16 -19.12
C SER A 63 7.02 7.08 -18.70
N GLU A 64 6.20 7.50 -19.67
CA GLU A 64 4.96 8.23 -19.44
C GLU A 64 3.93 7.39 -18.66
N GLU A 65 3.91 6.06 -18.85
CA GLU A 65 3.00 5.16 -18.14
C GLU A 65 3.17 5.28 -16.61
N GLY A 66 4.42 5.25 -16.13
CA GLY A 66 4.71 5.43 -14.70
C GLY A 66 4.30 6.81 -14.18
N LEU A 67 4.36 7.86 -15.00
CA LEU A 67 3.90 9.18 -14.62
C LEU A 67 2.36 9.22 -14.50
N GLU A 68 1.65 8.68 -15.48
CA GLU A 68 0.18 8.61 -15.49
C GLU A 68 -0.35 7.76 -14.33
N LEU A 69 0.30 6.64 -14.02
CA LEU A 69 -0.04 5.79 -12.87
C LEU A 69 0.14 6.55 -11.54
N LEU A 70 1.23 7.30 -11.40
CA LEU A 70 1.47 8.11 -10.20
C LEU A 70 0.43 9.22 -10.07
N ILE A 71 0.11 9.94 -11.15
CA ILE A 71 -0.93 10.98 -11.16
C ILE A 71 -2.28 10.38 -10.74
N SER A 72 -2.66 9.24 -11.33
CA SER A 72 -3.89 8.54 -11.00
C SER A 72 -3.94 8.12 -9.53
N SER A 73 -2.79 7.72 -8.95
CA SER A 73 -2.69 7.40 -7.52
C SER A 73 -2.91 8.62 -6.63
N VAL A 74 -2.30 9.75 -6.98
CA VAL A 74 -2.49 11.03 -6.27
C VAL A 74 -3.95 11.50 -6.34
N GLU A 75 -4.58 11.42 -7.51
CA GLU A 75 -5.99 11.78 -7.68
C GLU A 75 -6.91 10.95 -6.78
N ARG A 76 -6.67 9.65 -6.65
CA ARG A 76 -7.42 8.78 -5.72
C ARG A 76 -7.24 9.23 -4.28
N SER A 77 -6.02 9.55 -3.85
CA SER A 77 -5.74 10.04 -2.49
C SER A 77 -6.46 11.37 -2.20
N VAL A 78 -6.45 12.30 -3.15
CA VAL A 78 -7.15 13.58 -3.04
C VAL A 78 -8.67 13.38 -2.96
N ALA A 79 -9.24 12.53 -3.81
CA ALA A 79 -10.68 12.27 -3.85
C ALA A 79 -11.24 11.75 -2.51
N VAL A 80 -10.40 11.11 -1.69
CA VAL A 80 -10.78 10.55 -0.39
C VAL A 80 -10.25 11.34 0.82
N ASN A 81 -9.69 12.53 0.59
CA ASN A 81 -9.08 13.40 1.61
C ASN A 81 -7.94 12.72 2.41
N ALA A 82 -7.17 11.82 1.79
CA ALA A 82 -5.98 11.23 2.41
C ALA A 82 -4.81 12.24 2.39
N ASN A 83 -4.85 13.21 3.32
CA ASN A 83 -3.92 14.34 3.37
C ASN A 83 -2.68 14.10 4.24
N ALA A 84 -2.57 12.93 4.88
CA ALA A 84 -1.44 12.54 5.71
C ALA A 84 -0.98 11.14 5.33
N SER A 85 0.33 10.89 5.42
CA SER A 85 0.87 9.54 5.23
C SER A 85 1.36 8.99 6.57
N CYS A 86 0.87 7.85 7.04
CA CYS A 86 -0.10 6.94 6.41
C CYS A 86 -1.55 7.29 6.79
N THR A 87 -2.50 7.19 5.85
CA THR A 87 -3.95 7.16 6.13
C THR A 87 -4.48 5.75 5.81
N VAL A 88 -5.16 5.14 6.78
CA VAL A 88 -5.81 3.83 6.64
C VAL A 88 -7.32 4.05 6.56
N ARG A 89 -7.97 3.37 5.61
CA ARG A 89 -9.42 3.45 5.39
C ARG A 89 -10.03 2.04 5.38
N VAL A 90 -11.20 1.90 5.98
CA VAL A 90 -12.00 0.66 6.04
C VAL A 90 -13.45 1.05 5.69
N ASP A 91 -14.07 0.36 4.74
CA ASP A 91 -15.45 0.66 4.28
C ASP A 91 -15.65 2.16 3.93
N ASP A 92 -14.75 2.69 3.10
CA ASP A 92 -14.73 4.10 2.67
C ASP A 92 -14.67 5.16 3.80
N LYS A 93 -14.34 4.74 5.03
CA LYS A 93 -14.19 5.61 6.19
C LYS A 93 -12.74 5.61 6.66
N GLU A 94 -12.28 6.76 7.14
CA GLU A 94 -10.97 6.86 7.78
C GLU A 94 -10.96 6.01 9.06
N TRP A 95 -10.02 5.07 9.13
CA TRP A 95 -9.81 4.19 10.29
C TRP A 95 -8.82 4.80 11.28
N CYS A 96 -7.67 5.22 10.75
CA CYS A 96 -6.59 5.88 11.45
C CYS A 96 -5.80 6.70 10.42
N PHE A 97 -5.13 7.75 10.87
CA PHE A 97 -4.08 8.39 10.09
C PHE A 97 -2.87 8.69 10.97
N ARG A 98 -1.71 8.88 10.35
CA ARG A 98 -0.47 9.23 11.04
C ARG A 98 -0.10 10.65 10.69
N ASP A 99 0.06 11.47 11.72
CA ASP A 99 0.52 12.85 11.59
C ASP A 99 1.62 13.13 12.60
N ASN A 100 2.67 13.82 12.16
CA ASN A 100 3.87 14.11 12.98
C ASN A 100 4.41 12.87 13.72
N TYR A 101 4.52 11.75 13.01
CA TYR A 101 4.98 10.45 13.50
C TYR A 101 4.09 9.77 14.56
N GLU A 102 2.95 10.36 14.91
CA GLU A 102 1.97 9.81 15.87
C GLU A 102 0.72 9.29 15.16
N TRP A 103 0.26 8.11 15.57
CA TRP A 103 -1.03 7.59 15.12
C TRP A 103 -2.17 8.35 15.78
N LYS A 104 -3.08 8.87 14.96
CA LYS A 104 -4.33 9.49 15.35
C LYS A 104 -5.45 8.51 15.00
N CYS A 105 -5.93 7.83 16.02
CA CYS A 105 -6.92 6.76 15.90
C CYS A 105 -8.06 7.00 16.89
N PRO A 106 -9.31 6.71 16.51
CA PRO A 106 -10.40 6.50 17.46
C PRO A 106 -10.04 5.41 18.49
N SER A 107 -10.71 5.43 19.64
CA SER A 107 -10.52 4.43 20.69
C SER A 107 -10.64 3.01 20.13
N GLY A 108 -9.61 2.18 20.34
CA GLY A 108 -9.56 0.80 19.86
C GLY A 108 -9.02 0.63 18.44
N HIS A 109 -9.05 1.65 17.58
CA HIS A 109 -8.64 1.50 16.17
C HIS A 109 -7.11 1.38 15.98
N GLY A 110 -6.32 1.82 16.97
CA GLY A 110 -4.86 1.65 16.96
C GLY A 110 -4.38 0.23 17.28
N VAL A 111 -5.29 -0.71 17.54
CA VAL A 111 -5.00 -2.13 17.82
C VAL A 111 -5.23 -2.94 16.55
N VAL A 112 -4.22 -3.67 16.10
CA VAL A 112 -4.26 -4.40 14.81
C VAL A 112 -5.35 -5.46 14.79
N GLU A 113 -5.55 -6.17 15.90
CA GLU A 113 -6.58 -7.20 16.03
C GLU A 113 -7.99 -6.64 15.80
N ASN A 114 -8.25 -5.40 16.21
CA ASN A 114 -9.54 -4.75 15.99
C ASN A 114 -9.75 -4.37 14.51
N LEU A 115 -8.67 -4.03 13.79
CA LEU A 115 -8.73 -3.79 12.35
C LEU A 115 -9.08 -5.08 11.60
N VAL A 116 -8.41 -6.19 11.94
CA VAL A 116 -8.67 -7.50 11.32
C VAL A 116 -10.12 -7.93 11.57
N GLN A 117 -10.59 -7.83 12.82
CA GLN A 117 -11.97 -8.18 13.17
C GLN A 117 -13.02 -7.37 12.40
N GLU A 118 -12.80 -6.05 12.22
CA GLU A 118 -13.75 -5.24 11.46
C GLU A 118 -13.73 -5.61 9.97
N ILE A 119 -12.56 -5.92 9.40
CA ILE A 119 -12.46 -6.41 8.00
C ILE A 119 -13.21 -7.74 7.84
N GLU A 120 -12.98 -8.72 8.72
CA GLU A 120 -13.65 -10.03 8.70
C GLU A 120 -15.17 -9.87 8.79
N LYS A 121 -15.64 -9.04 9.72
CA LYS A 121 -17.06 -8.71 9.88
C LYS A 121 -17.67 -8.08 8.62
N LEU A 122 -16.97 -7.15 7.97
CA LEU A 122 -17.43 -6.49 6.74
C LEU A 122 -17.41 -7.42 5.53
N SER A 123 -16.46 -8.36 5.47
CA SER A 123 -16.30 -9.31 4.37
C SER A 123 -17.39 -10.38 4.30
N GLY A 124 -18.22 -10.51 5.35
CA GLY A 124 -19.24 -11.55 5.46
C GLY A 124 -18.73 -12.89 5.96
N ASP A 125 -17.43 -13.01 6.25
CA ASP A 125 -16.83 -14.19 6.91
C ASP A 125 -17.15 -14.23 8.42
N GLY A 126 -17.72 -13.15 8.96
CA GLY A 126 -18.35 -13.10 10.29
C GLY A 126 -19.82 -13.53 10.26
N GLU A 127 -20.11 -14.81 10.04
CA GLU A 127 -21.43 -15.36 10.38
C GLU A 127 -21.66 -15.27 11.90
N ASP A 128 -22.68 -14.47 12.26
CA ASP A 128 -23.57 -14.55 13.41
C ASP A 128 -23.03 -15.18 14.72
N GLY A 129 -22.48 -14.32 15.58
CA GLY A 129 -22.06 -14.66 16.94
C GLY A 129 -22.97 -14.13 18.06
N THR A 130 -24.21 -13.70 17.77
CA THR A 130 -25.15 -13.27 18.82
C THR A 130 -26.57 -13.77 18.60
N GLU A 131 -26.73 -15.08 18.68
CA GLU A 131 -27.93 -15.68 19.29
C GLU A 131 -27.49 -16.61 20.42
N TYR A 132 -27.31 -16.09 21.64
CA TYR A 132 -27.52 -16.85 22.87
C TYR A 132 -27.82 -15.90 24.06
N LEU A 133 -29.10 -15.96 24.47
CA LEU A 133 -29.76 -15.46 25.69
C LEU A 133 -30.27 -14.01 25.70
#